data_AF-A0A059DRC2-F1
#
_entry.id   AF-A0A059DRC2-F1
#
_cell.length_a   1.000
_cell.length_b   1.000
_cell.length_c   1.000
_cell.angle_alpha   90.00
_cell.angle_beta   90.00
_cell.angle_gamma   90.00
#
_symmetry.space_group_name_H-M   'P 1'
#
loop_
_entity.id
_entity.type
_entity.pdbx_description
1 polymer ?
#
loop_
_entity_poly.entity_id
_entity_poly.type
_entity_poly.pdbx_seq_one_letter_code
_entity_poly.pdbx_strand_id
1 'polypeptide(L)'
;MADKKRQLPDKIVDADGRPTLDFLTFMDDLIYGTAPDSIGTLLSGRNTDSAQITGIIAGTVAIDPLIDSRGRLSEELDATNANIASTASSASAGALTASISPVYAYASTTGGATGTTNSVTVTAAGGTPTYTYAWTKKSGDTVTVNSPTAATTTFSGAVGVVGGFLSAVYTCTVTDSAGSPATFTVDVNVTINDFT
;
A
#
# COMPACT_ATOMS: atom_id res chain seq x y z
N MET A 1 -26.16 36.17 -37.43
CA MET A 1 -25.46 37.46 -37.38
C MET A 1 -25.20 37.89 -38.82
N ALA A 2 -25.37 39.18 -39.12
CA ALA A 2 -25.71 39.70 -40.46
C ALA A 2 -24.83 39.22 -41.63
N ASP A 3 -25.47 38.80 -42.72
CA ASP A 3 -24.88 38.57 -44.05
C ASP A 3 -24.41 39.92 -44.62
N LYS A 4 -23.25 40.40 -44.17
CA LYS A 4 -22.55 41.53 -44.78
C LYS A 4 -21.87 41.02 -46.04
N LYS A 5 -22.60 40.94 -47.16
CA LYS A 5 -21.96 40.87 -48.46
C LYS A 5 -21.05 42.10 -48.60
N ARG A 6 -19.72 41.91 -48.63
CA ARG A 6 -18.78 42.98 -48.99
C ARG A 6 -19.20 43.47 -50.39
N GLN A 7 -19.74 44.68 -50.44
CA GLN A 7 -20.25 45.23 -51.70
C GLN A 7 -19.07 45.43 -52.65
N LEU A 8 -19.21 44.94 -53.87
CA LEU A 8 -18.25 45.21 -54.94
C LEU A 8 -18.22 46.73 -55.18
N PRO A 9 -17.04 47.32 -55.43
CA PRO A 9 -16.96 48.73 -55.77
C PRO A 9 -17.68 49.02 -57.08
N ASP A 10 -18.30 50.20 -57.18
CA ASP A 10 -19.16 50.59 -58.32
C ASP A 10 -18.42 50.64 -59.66
N LYS A 11 -17.10 50.84 -59.66
CA LYS A 11 -16.24 50.79 -60.84
C LYS A 11 -15.07 49.85 -60.62
N ILE A 12 -15.01 48.81 -61.46
CA ILE A 12 -13.96 47.78 -61.40
C ILE A 12 -12.78 48.12 -62.32
N VAL A 13 -13.04 48.84 -63.41
CA VAL A 13 -12.02 49.30 -64.37
C VAL A 13 -12.07 50.81 -64.56
N ASP A 14 -10.92 51.42 -64.79
CA ASP A 14 -10.78 52.83 -65.14
C ASP A 14 -10.97 53.08 -66.65
N ALA A 15 -10.82 54.33 -67.07
CA ALA A 15 -10.98 54.74 -68.46
C ALA A 15 -9.92 54.12 -69.41
N ASP A 16 -8.80 53.64 -68.85
CA ASP A 16 -7.70 53.01 -69.58
C ASP A 16 -7.82 51.47 -69.59
N GLY A 17 -8.92 50.93 -69.04
CA GLY A 17 -9.19 49.49 -68.96
C GLY A 17 -8.40 48.76 -67.87
N ARG A 18 -7.75 49.49 -66.96
CA ARG A 18 -7.01 48.91 -65.82
C ARG A 18 -7.92 48.78 -64.61
N PRO A 19 -7.67 47.81 -63.70
CA PRO A 19 -8.44 47.72 -62.46
C PRO A 19 -8.30 48.98 -61.60
N THR A 20 -9.42 49.45 -61.06
CA THR A 20 -9.42 50.62 -60.18
C THR A 20 -8.73 50.33 -58.85
N LEU A 21 -8.21 51.36 -58.19
CA LEU A 21 -7.59 51.24 -56.87
C LEU A 21 -8.57 50.69 -55.82
N ASP A 22 -9.85 51.08 -55.90
CA ASP A 22 -10.89 50.58 -55.01
C ASP A 22 -11.12 49.07 -55.20
N PHE A 23 -11.10 48.59 -56.44
CA PHE A 23 -11.19 47.16 -56.73
C PHE A 23 -9.96 46.40 -56.23
N LEU A 24 -8.75 46.93 -56.43
CA LEU A 24 -7.54 46.30 -55.92
C LEU A 24 -7.53 46.23 -54.38
N THR A 25 -7.99 47.29 -53.71
CA THR A 25 -8.12 47.34 -52.24
C THR A 25 -9.17 46.35 -51.74
N PHE A 26 -10.31 46.25 -52.44
CA PHE A 26 -11.34 45.26 -52.15
C PHE A 26 -10.80 43.82 -52.23
N MET A 27 -10.01 43.52 -53.28
CA MET A 27 -9.43 42.20 -53.51
C MET A 27 -8.33 41.85 -52.51
N ASP A 28 -7.50 42.82 -52.13
CA ASP A 28 -6.46 42.62 -51.11
C ASP A 28 -7.11 42.27 -49.76
N ASP A 29 -8.11 43.04 -49.33
CA ASP A 29 -8.84 42.77 -48.08
C ASP A 29 -9.75 41.52 -48.21
N LEU A 30 -10.14 41.11 -49.43
CA LEU A 30 -10.84 39.82 -49.63
C LEU A 30 -9.92 38.63 -49.40
N ILE A 31 -8.71 38.68 -49.97
CA ILE A 31 -7.80 37.53 -50.00
C ILE A 31 -6.96 37.47 -48.72
N TYR A 32 -6.36 38.61 -48.36
CA TYR A 32 -5.36 38.75 -47.30
C TYR A 32 -5.85 39.56 -46.10
N GLY A 33 -7.06 40.13 -46.19
CA GLY A 33 -7.65 40.88 -45.09
C GLY A 33 -7.79 40.05 -43.81
N THR A 34 -7.93 40.79 -42.71
CA THR A 34 -8.15 40.22 -41.37
C THR A 34 -9.62 40.25 -40.99
N ALA A 35 -10.50 40.68 -41.90
CA ALA A 35 -11.93 40.62 -41.70
C ALA A 35 -12.37 39.16 -41.52
N PRO A 36 -13.43 38.90 -40.73
CA PRO A 36 -13.88 37.54 -40.44
C PRO A 36 -14.37 36.79 -41.69
N ASP A 37 -14.70 37.50 -42.75
CA ASP A 37 -15.17 37.00 -44.04
C ASP A 37 -14.08 37.00 -45.14
N SER A 38 -12.86 37.46 -44.84
CA SER A 38 -11.72 37.32 -45.73
C SER A 38 -11.35 35.85 -45.91
N ILE A 39 -10.91 35.49 -47.11
CA ILE A 39 -10.51 34.14 -47.49
C ILE A 39 -9.37 33.63 -46.56
N GLY A 40 -8.37 34.47 -46.27
CA GLY A 40 -7.27 34.13 -45.38
C GLY A 40 -7.71 33.74 -43.96
N THR A 41 -8.63 34.50 -43.35
CA THR A 41 -9.18 34.22 -42.02
C THR A 41 -9.99 32.92 -42.01
N LEU A 42 -10.83 32.70 -43.02
CA LEU A 42 -11.65 31.49 -43.14
C LEU A 42 -10.81 30.22 -43.34
N LEU A 43 -9.75 30.28 -44.16
CA LEU A 43 -8.84 29.15 -44.33
C LEU A 43 -8.03 28.86 -43.06
N SER A 44 -7.56 29.89 -42.38
CA SER A 44 -6.80 29.74 -41.13
C SER A 44 -7.66 29.13 -40.02
N GLY A 45 -8.93 29.53 -39.92
CA GLY A 45 -9.92 28.90 -39.04
C GLY A 45 -10.10 27.41 -39.34
N ARG A 46 -10.37 27.06 -40.61
CA ARG A 46 -10.51 25.64 -41.01
C ARG A 46 -9.27 24.79 -40.74
N ASN A 47 -8.07 25.34 -40.95
CA ASN A 47 -6.82 24.65 -40.66
C ASN A 47 -6.65 24.41 -39.15
N THR A 48 -7.04 25.38 -38.33
CA THR A 48 -7.02 25.27 -36.87
C THR A 48 -7.99 24.18 -36.39
N ASP A 49 -9.22 24.17 -36.89
CA ASP A 49 -10.22 23.14 -36.57
C ASP A 49 -9.75 21.75 -37.00
N SER A 50 -9.14 21.65 -38.19
CA SER A 50 -8.60 20.38 -38.70
C SER A 50 -7.44 19.85 -37.84
N ALA A 51 -6.59 20.74 -37.33
CA ALA A 51 -5.51 20.38 -36.40
C ALA A 51 -6.06 19.94 -35.03
N GLN A 52 -7.09 20.62 -34.51
CA GLN A 52 -7.78 20.24 -33.28
C GLN A 52 -8.44 18.86 -33.42
N ILE A 53 -9.18 18.61 -34.50
CA ILE A 53 -9.81 17.31 -34.79
C ILE A 53 -8.76 16.22 -34.94
N THR A 54 -7.66 16.48 -35.65
CA THR A 54 -6.56 15.52 -35.80
C THR A 54 -5.93 15.19 -34.45
N GLY A 55 -5.72 16.20 -33.59
CA GLY A 55 -5.22 16.01 -32.23
C GLY A 55 -6.18 15.22 -31.34
N ILE A 56 -7.49 15.43 -31.47
CA ILE A 56 -8.52 14.64 -30.77
C ILE A 56 -8.48 13.18 -31.22
N ILE A 57 -8.43 12.91 -32.52
CA ILE A 57 -8.36 11.54 -33.08
C ILE A 57 -7.07 10.84 -32.65
N ALA A 58 -5.96 11.58 -32.61
CA ALA A 58 -4.66 11.07 -32.16
C ALA A 58 -4.54 10.98 -30.62
N GLY A 59 -5.54 11.43 -29.87
CA GLY A 59 -5.52 11.46 -28.40
C GLY A 59 -4.51 12.45 -27.80
N THR A 60 -4.02 13.42 -28.58
CA THR A 60 -3.06 14.45 -28.15
C THR A 60 -3.73 15.77 -27.76
N VAL A 61 -5.04 15.91 -28.01
CA VAL A 61 -5.87 17.04 -27.58
C VAL A 61 -7.09 16.51 -26.85
N ALA A 62 -7.37 17.03 -25.64
CA ALA A 62 -8.53 16.66 -24.86
C ALA A 62 -9.83 17.21 -25.47
N ILE A 63 -10.86 16.37 -25.50
CA ILE A 63 -12.20 16.70 -26.05
C ILE A 63 -13.02 17.53 -25.05
N ASP A 64 -12.72 17.39 -23.75
CA ASP A 64 -13.37 18.09 -22.63
C ASP A 64 -12.48 17.96 -21.36
N PRO A 65 -12.25 19.03 -20.56
CA PRO A 65 -11.62 18.93 -19.23
C PRO A 65 -12.32 17.94 -18.27
N LEU A 66 -13.59 17.61 -18.51
CA LEU A 66 -14.34 16.58 -17.78
C LEU A 66 -13.82 15.16 -18.03
N ILE A 67 -13.24 14.87 -19.20
CA ILE A 67 -12.70 13.52 -19.51
C ILE A 67 -11.41 13.26 -18.71
N ASP A 68 -10.50 14.24 -18.64
CA ASP A 68 -9.30 14.16 -17.82
C ASP A 68 -9.65 14.04 -16.33
N SER A 69 -10.65 14.80 -15.88
CA SER A 69 -11.14 14.72 -14.50
C SER A 69 -11.70 13.34 -14.15
N ARG A 70 -12.39 12.67 -15.09
CA ARG A 70 -12.89 11.29 -14.88
C ARG A 70 -11.77 10.27 -14.76
N GLY A 71 -10.69 10.40 -15.53
CA GLY A 71 -9.50 9.54 -15.41
C GLY A 71 -8.86 9.66 -14.03
N ARG A 72 -8.64 10.90 -13.58
CA ARG A 72 -8.08 11.19 -12.25
C ARG A 72 -8.96 10.67 -11.10
N LEU A 73 -10.28 10.79 -11.23
CA LEU A 73 -11.23 10.25 -10.23
C LEU A 73 -11.21 8.73 -10.18
N SER A 74 -11.01 8.05 -11.31
CA SER A 74 -10.86 6.58 -11.34
C SER A 74 -9.57 6.14 -10.62
N GLU A 75 -8.45 6.82 -10.88
CA GLU A 75 -7.18 6.52 -10.22
C GLU A 75 -7.25 6.75 -8.70
N GLU A 76 -7.87 7.84 -8.27
CA GLU A 76 -8.06 8.14 -6.84
C GLU A 76 -9.00 7.12 -6.16
N LEU A 77 -10.05 6.68 -6.86
CA LEU A 77 -10.95 5.64 -6.38
C LEU A 77 -10.22 4.29 -6.23
N ASP A 78 -9.40 3.91 -7.22
CA ASP A 78 -8.62 2.67 -7.18
C ASP A 78 -7.59 2.70 -6.05
N ALA A 79 -6.89 3.82 -5.86
CA ALA A 79 -5.97 4.01 -4.75
C ALA A 79 -6.70 3.93 -3.39
N THR A 80 -7.88 4.54 -3.28
CA THR A 80 -8.71 4.49 -2.08
C THR A 80 -9.18 3.07 -1.79
N ASN A 81 -9.64 2.33 -2.79
CA ASN A 81 -10.08 0.94 -2.66
C ASN A 81 -8.92 0.02 -2.22
N ALA A 82 -7.72 0.23 -2.77
CA ALA A 82 -6.52 -0.51 -2.33
C ALA A 82 -6.19 -0.25 -0.85
N ASN A 83 -6.32 0.99 -0.39
CA ASN A 83 -6.11 1.35 1.01
C ASN A 83 -7.19 0.76 1.94
N ILE A 84 -8.45 0.68 1.49
CA ILE A 84 -9.52 0.03 2.24
C ILE A 84 -9.24 -1.47 2.38
N ALA A 85 -8.83 -2.13 1.30
CA ALA A 85 -8.53 -3.57 1.31
C ALA A 85 -7.37 -3.93 2.25
N SER A 86 -6.30 -3.11 2.28
CA SER A 86 -5.18 -3.32 3.20
C SER A 86 -5.56 -3.08 4.67
N THR A 87 -6.41 -2.09 4.92
CA THR A 87 -6.93 -1.80 6.27
C THR A 87 -7.84 -2.91 6.78
N ALA A 88 -8.76 -3.42 5.95
CA ALA A 88 -9.67 -4.51 6.32
C ALA A 88 -8.92 -5.82 6.63
N SER A 89 -7.84 -6.10 5.90
CA SER A 89 -6.98 -7.26 6.16
C SER A 89 -6.33 -7.20 7.55
N SER A 90 -5.92 -6.01 7.96
CA SER A 90 -5.26 -5.76 9.27
C SER A 90 -6.25 -5.78 10.44
N ALA A 91 -7.54 -5.51 10.21
CA ALA A 91 -8.58 -5.51 11.23
C ALA A 91 -9.11 -6.91 11.61
N SER A 92 -8.75 -7.95 10.84
CA SER A 92 -9.28 -9.31 11.02
C SER A 92 -8.57 -10.16 12.09
N ALA A 93 -7.41 -9.71 12.57
CA ALA A 93 -6.68 -10.34 13.66
C ALA A 93 -7.21 -9.84 15.01
N GLY A 94 -7.94 -10.67 15.77
CA GLY A 94 -8.28 -10.36 17.16
C GLY A 94 -7.04 -10.06 18.01
N ALA A 95 -7.19 -9.55 19.25
CA ALA A 95 -6.03 -9.28 20.11
C ALA A 95 -5.15 -10.54 20.28
N LEU A 96 -3.82 -10.38 20.22
CA LEU A 96 -2.89 -11.49 20.46
C LEU A 96 -3.06 -12.03 21.87
N THR A 97 -3.24 -13.35 21.98
CA THR A 97 -3.32 -14.10 23.23
C THR A 97 -2.42 -15.34 23.14
N ALA A 98 -1.95 -15.82 24.29
CA ALA A 98 -1.28 -17.11 24.37
C ALA A 98 -1.67 -17.86 25.63
N SER A 99 -1.68 -19.19 25.53
CA SER A 99 -1.88 -20.09 26.66
C SER A 99 -0.77 -21.13 26.68
N ILE A 100 -0.46 -21.67 27.86
CA ILE A 100 0.56 -22.71 28.02
C ILE A 100 -0.05 -23.93 28.68
N SER A 101 0.33 -25.11 28.19
CA SER A 101 -0.07 -26.38 28.80
C SER A 101 1.04 -27.43 28.71
N PRO A 102 1.34 -28.13 29.81
CA PRO A 102 0.96 -27.81 31.19
C PRO A 102 1.68 -26.55 31.71
N VAL A 103 1.15 -25.90 32.76
CA VAL A 103 1.78 -24.75 33.45
C VAL A 103 2.91 -25.17 34.42
N TYR A 104 3.08 -26.48 34.63
CA TYR A 104 4.15 -27.06 35.42
C TYR A 104 5.01 -27.99 34.55
N ALA A 105 6.32 -27.78 34.58
CA ALA A 105 7.33 -28.65 34.00
C ALA A 105 8.07 -29.36 35.14
N TYR A 106 8.01 -30.67 35.18
CA TYR A 106 8.47 -31.48 36.30
C TYR A 106 9.40 -32.60 35.84
N ALA A 107 10.45 -32.87 36.63
CA ALA A 107 11.31 -34.04 36.50
C ALA A 107 11.69 -34.61 37.87
N SER A 108 12.11 -35.88 37.88
CA SER A 108 12.68 -36.54 39.05
C SER A 108 13.88 -37.38 38.67
N THR A 109 14.92 -37.33 39.48
CA THR A 109 16.17 -38.08 39.33
C THR A 109 16.57 -38.75 40.65
N THR A 110 17.65 -39.53 40.61
CA THR A 110 18.30 -40.09 41.80
C THR A 110 19.81 -39.99 41.63
N GLY A 111 20.53 -39.77 42.73
CA GLY A 111 22.00 -39.82 42.77
C GLY A 111 22.70 -38.65 42.06
N GLY A 112 22.07 -37.48 42.02
CA GLY A 112 22.67 -36.24 41.48
C GLY A 112 22.67 -36.17 39.94
N ALA A 113 21.79 -36.93 39.28
CA ALA A 113 21.71 -36.94 37.82
C ALA A 113 21.05 -35.66 37.25
N THR A 114 21.22 -35.43 35.95
CA THR A 114 20.50 -34.38 35.22
C THR A 114 19.07 -34.82 34.95
N GLY A 115 18.09 -34.04 35.42
CA GLY A 115 16.68 -34.26 35.11
C GLY A 115 16.27 -33.47 33.87
N THR A 116 15.42 -34.06 33.03
CA THR A 116 14.73 -33.37 31.92
C THR A 116 13.22 -33.45 32.16
N THR A 117 12.54 -32.32 32.11
CA THR A 117 11.10 -32.23 32.39
C THR A 117 10.24 -32.83 31.29
N ASN A 118 8.96 -33.04 31.59
CA ASN A 118 7.93 -33.13 30.56
C ASN A 118 7.96 -31.90 29.64
N SER A 119 7.47 -32.07 28.41
CA SER A 119 7.29 -30.96 27.47
C SER A 119 6.18 -30.04 27.94
N VAL A 120 6.35 -28.76 27.64
CA VAL A 120 5.32 -27.72 27.74
C VAL A 120 5.17 -27.04 26.38
N THR A 121 3.93 -26.70 26.02
CA THR A 121 3.61 -26.11 24.72
C THR A 121 2.83 -24.82 24.91
N VAL A 122 3.28 -23.76 24.24
CA VAL A 122 2.58 -22.48 24.15
C VAL A 122 1.73 -22.44 22.87
N THR A 123 0.45 -22.17 23.03
CA THR A 123 -0.52 -22.03 21.93
C THR A 123 -0.91 -20.56 21.80
N ALA A 124 -0.59 -19.95 20.66
CA ALA A 124 -0.93 -18.56 20.34
C ALA A 124 -2.24 -18.48 19.54
N ALA A 125 -3.02 -17.42 19.76
CA ALA A 125 -4.26 -17.14 19.03
C ALA A 125 -4.49 -15.64 18.88
N GLY A 126 -5.23 -15.22 17.85
CA GLY A 126 -5.33 -13.81 17.48
C GLY A 126 -4.02 -13.28 16.89
N GLY A 127 -3.89 -11.96 16.78
CA GLY A 127 -2.74 -11.31 16.14
C GLY A 127 -2.56 -11.72 14.67
N THR A 128 -1.46 -11.29 14.08
CA THR A 128 -1.10 -11.62 12.69
C THR A 128 -0.14 -12.82 12.65
N PRO A 129 -0.55 -14.03 12.22
CA PRO A 129 0.38 -15.16 12.02
C PRO A 129 1.39 -14.85 10.91
N THR A 130 2.65 -15.31 10.95
CA THR A 130 3.30 -16.31 11.82
C THR A 130 3.77 -15.79 13.18
N TYR A 131 3.87 -16.67 14.18
CA TYR A 131 4.31 -16.31 15.55
C TYR A 131 5.78 -16.69 15.83
N THR A 132 6.45 -15.90 16.65
CA THR A 132 7.80 -16.18 17.18
C THR A 132 7.77 -16.33 18.70
N TYR A 133 8.70 -17.12 19.25
CA TYR A 133 8.75 -17.48 20.67
C TYR A 133 10.13 -17.19 21.24
N ALA A 134 10.19 -16.71 22.48
CA ALA A 134 11.44 -16.51 23.21
C ALA A 134 11.26 -16.88 24.69
N TRP A 135 12.02 -17.87 25.15
CA TRP A 135 12.00 -18.30 26.54
C TRP A 135 13.10 -17.62 27.36
N THR A 136 12.73 -16.99 28.46
CA THR A 136 13.66 -16.33 29.38
C THR A 136 13.37 -16.72 30.82
N LYS A 137 14.42 -16.75 31.65
CA LYS A 137 14.28 -17.00 33.08
C LYS A 137 13.67 -15.78 33.76
N LYS A 138 12.58 -15.98 34.51
CA LYS A 138 11.93 -14.94 35.31
C LYS A 138 12.43 -14.92 36.75
N SER A 139 12.56 -16.07 37.39
CA SER A 139 13.04 -16.18 38.79
C SER A 139 13.48 -17.60 39.16
N GLY A 140 14.08 -17.76 40.35
CA GLY A 140 14.48 -19.06 40.93
C GLY A 140 15.84 -19.57 40.43
N ASP A 141 15.99 -20.89 40.33
CA ASP A 141 17.22 -21.56 39.88
C ASP A 141 17.43 -21.43 38.36
N THR A 142 18.69 -21.59 37.91
CA THR A 142 19.00 -21.61 36.47
C THR A 142 18.99 -23.04 35.95
N VAL A 143 18.11 -23.30 35.00
CA VAL A 143 18.05 -24.53 34.20
C VAL A 143 18.21 -24.23 32.71
N THR A 144 18.59 -25.22 31.93
CA THR A 144 18.71 -25.12 30.48
C THR A 144 17.33 -25.23 29.84
N VAL A 145 17.00 -24.28 28.97
CA VAL A 145 15.84 -24.38 28.07
C VAL A 145 16.27 -25.10 26.80
N ASN A 146 15.71 -26.27 26.52
CA ASN A 146 16.21 -27.12 25.43
C ASN A 146 15.77 -26.63 24.03
N SER A 147 14.72 -25.81 23.94
CA SER A 147 14.25 -25.20 22.69
C SER A 147 13.82 -23.74 22.93
N PRO A 148 14.77 -22.81 23.11
CA PRO A 148 14.49 -21.46 23.61
C PRO A 148 13.71 -20.56 22.64
N THR A 149 13.59 -20.96 21.37
CA THR A 149 12.88 -20.21 20.32
C THR A 149 11.65 -20.95 19.76
N ALA A 150 11.27 -22.07 20.36
CA ALA A 150 10.15 -22.89 19.90
C ALA A 150 8.92 -22.74 20.81
N ALA A 151 7.74 -22.99 20.24
CA ALA A 151 6.48 -23.06 20.98
C ALA A 151 6.47 -24.19 22.02
N THR A 152 7.13 -25.30 21.73
CA THR A 152 7.28 -26.45 22.63
C THR A 152 8.71 -26.56 23.10
N THR A 153 8.92 -26.76 24.40
CA THR A 153 10.25 -26.96 24.99
C THR A 153 10.20 -27.90 26.20
N THR A 154 11.38 -28.33 26.64
CA THR A 154 11.63 -29.00 27.93
C THR A 154 12.72 -28.23 28.66
N PHE A 155 12.86 -28.49 29.97
CA PHE A 155 13.89 -27.89 30.80
C PHE A 155 14.80 -28.99 31.36
N SER A 156 16.11 -28.72 31.42
CA SER A 156 17.10 -29.66 31.95
C SER A 156 17.99 -29.01 32.99
N GLY A 157 18.31 -29.73 34.06
CA GLY A 157 19.20 -29.24 35.12
C GLY A 157 19.75 -30.37 35.99
N ALA A 158 20.99 -30.21 36.45
CA ALA A 158 21.62 -31.13 37.39
C ALA A 158 21.40 -30.65 38.82
N VAL A 159 20.82 -31.51 39.65
CA VAL A 159 20.65 -31.22 41.08
C VAL A 159 21.98 -31.54 41.77
N GLY A 160 22.76 -30.51 42.10
CA GLY A 160 24.13 -30.65 42.58
C GLY A 160 24.31 -31.31 43.96
N VAL A 161 23.20 -31.66 44.63
CA VAL A 161 23.17 -32.31 45.95
C VAL A 161 22.13 -33.41 45.93
N VAL A 162 22.52 -34.64 46.31
CA VAL A 162 21.60 -35.77 46.44
C VAL A 162 20.53 -35.47 47.49
N GLY A 163 19.25 -35.65 47.14
CA GLY A 163 18.13 -35.24 47.99
C GLY A 163 17.70 -33.77 47.83
N GLY A 164 18.32 -33.02 46.91
CA GLY A 164 18.02 -31.61 46.64
C GLY A 164 16.93 -31.40 45.57
N PHE A 165 16.70 -30.13 45.21
CA PHE A 165 15.82 -29.78 44.09
C PHE A 165 16.22 -28.46 43.44
N LEU A 166 15.77 -28.26 42.19
CA LEU A 166 15.79 -26.98 41.47
C LEU A 166 14.35 -26.48 41.32
N SER A 167 14.13 -25.19 41.54
CA SER A 167 12.83 -24.54 41.39
C SER A 167 12.96 -23.18 40.69
N ALA A 168 12.27 -23.00 39.56
CA ALA A 168 12.36 -21.79 38.75
C ALA A 168 11.03 -21.41 38.08
N VAL A 169 10.95 -20.15 37.63
CA VAL A 169 9.87 -19.68 36.75
C VAL A 169 10.51 -19.19 35.45
N TYR A 170 9.99 -19.67 34.31
CA TYR A 170 10.38 -19.23 32.98
C TYR A 170 9.20 -18.59 32.27
N THR A 171 9.46 -17.54 31.51
CA THR A 171 8.48 -16.82 30.71
C THR A 171 8.73 -17.07 29.24
N CYS A 172 7.69 -17.45 28.50
CA CYS A 172 7.70 -17.42 27.04
C CYS A 172 7.06 -16.12 26.55
N THR A 173 7.79 -15.35 25.75
CA THR A 173 7.27 -14.20 25.01
C THR A 173 6.87 -14.67 23.61
N VAL A 174 5.60 -14.48 23.27
CA VAL A 174 5.04 -14.71 21.94
C VAL A 174 4.92 -13.38 21.22
N THR A 175 5.42 -13.29 19.99
CA THR A 175 5.32 -12.09 19.14
C THR A 175 4.67 -12.44 17.82
N ASP A 176 3.69 -11.65 17.38
CA ASP A 176 3.05 -11.80 16.07
C ASP A 176 3.84 -11.08 14.96
N SER A 177 3.39 -11.22 13.70
CA SER A 177 4.09 -10.69 12.51
C SER A 177 3.46 -9.44 11.92
N ALA A 178 2.64 -8.73 12.70
CA ALA A 178 2.00 -7.50 12.23
C ALA A 178 3.05 -6.42 11.92
N GLY A 179 2.69 -5.43 11.07
CA GLY A 179 3.55 -4.27 10.78
C GLY A 179 3.95 -3.46 12.03
N SER A 180 3.18 -3.60 13.12
CA SER A 180 3.57 -3.23 14.48
C SER A 180 3.31 -4.43 15.39
N PRO A 181 4.32 -5.27 15.67
CA PRO A 181 4.10 -6.58 16.25
C PRO A 181 3.64 -6.48 17.71
N ALA A 182 2.58 -7.22 18.04
CA ALA A 182 2.08 -7.37 19.41
C ALA A 182 2.87 -8.45 20.15
N THR A 183 2.96 -8.34 21.48
CA THR A 183 3.60 -9.34 22.34
C THR A 183 2.65 -9.82 23.44
N PHE A 184 2.75 -11.10 23.79
CA PHE A 184 2.04 -11.70 24.92
C PHE A 184 2.97 -12.65 25.69
N THR A 185 2.87 -12.69 27.01
CA THR A 185 3.74 -13.51 27.85
C THR A 185 2.96 -14.55 28.64
N VAL A 186 3.55 -15.74 28.77
CA VAL A 186 3.04 -16.83 29.61
C VAL A 186 4.16 -17.41 30.47
N ASP A 187 3.84 -17.81 31.69
CA ASP A 187 4.80 -18.36 32.64
C ASP A 187 4.63 -19.87 32.83
N VAL A 188 5.73 -20.55 33.10
CA VAL A 188 5.78 -21.95 33.52
C VAL A 188 6.59 -22.10 34.79
N ASN A 189 6.09 -22.90 35.72
CA ASN A 189 6.82 -23.31 36.91
C ASN A 189 7.64 -24.56 36.60
N VAL A 190 8.94 -24.53 36.89
CA VAL A 190 9.86 -25.64 36.63
C VAL A 190 10.34 -26.21 37.96
N THR A 191 10.25 -27.52 38.13
CA THR A 191 10.78 -28.23 39.31
C THR A 191 11.50 -29.50 38.89
N ILE A 192 12.72 -29.69 39.40
CA ILE A 192 13.52 -30.91 39.19
C ILE A 192 13.94 -31.39 40.58
N ASN A 193 13.42 -32.54 41.01
CA ASN A 193 13.78 -33.14 42.29
C ASN A 193 14.81 -34.23 42.10
N ASP A 194 15.79 -34.32 43.00
CA ASP A 194 16.67 -35.47 43.09
C ASP A 194 16.42 -36.20 44.40
N PHE A 195 16.04 -37.46 44.30
CA PHE A 195 15.82 -38.31 45.46
C PHE A 195 17.11 -39.03 45.86
N THR A 196 17.16 -39.46 47.11
CA THR A 196 18.25 -40.30 47.66
C THR A 196 18.18 -41.72 47.17
#